data_AF-A0A497QX52-F1
#
_entry.id   AF-A0A497QX52-F1
#
_cell.length_a   1.000
_cell.length_b   1.000
_cell.length_c   1.000
_cell.angle_alpha   90.00
_cell.angle_beta   90.00
_cell.angle_gamma   90.00
#
_symmetry.space_group_name_H-M   'P 1'
#
loop_
_entity.id
_entity.type
_entity.pdbx_description
1 polymer ?
#
loop_
_entity_poly.entity_id
_entity_poly.type
_entity_poly.pdbx_seq_one_letter_code
_entity_poly.pdbx_strand_id
1 'polypeptide(L)' 'MGMKIGVVGAGAWGTALANLLAEKGFHVDLWAFEAEVCVDIMESRQNKLFLPDIR' A
#
# COMPACT_ATOMS: atom_id res chain seq x y z
N MET A 1 22.05 -1.97 5.94
CA MET A 1 21.16 -0.92 5.42
C MET A 1 20.24 -1.59 4.41
N GLY A 2 18.95 -1.78 4.72
CA GLY A 2 18.00 -2.40 3.78
C GLY A 2 17.53 -1.41 2.72
N MET A 3 17.13 -1.90 1.55
CA MET A 3 16.55 -1.07 0.49
C MET A 3 15.17 -0.57 0.92
N LYS A 4 14.97 0.75 0.88
CA LYS A 4 13.67 1.41 1.11
C LYS A 4 13.02 1.72 -0.23
N ILE A 5 11.73 1.40 -0.38
CA ILE A 5 10.99 1.57 -1.63
C ILE A 5 9.79 2.49 -1.38
N GLY A 6 9.64 3.52 -2.21
CA GLY A 6 8.44 4.35 -2.24
C GLY A 6 7.57 4.00 -3.44
N VAL A 7 6.28 3.75 -3.21
CA VAL A 7 5.27 3.59 -4.27
C VAL A 7 4.37 4.82 -4.25
N VAL A 8 4.37 5.60 -5.33
CA VAL A 8 3.57 6.83 -5.45
C VAL A 8 2.30 6.53 -6.24
N GLY A 9 1.16 6.57 -5.55
CA GLY A 9 -0.16 6.29 -6.10
C GLY A 9 -0.76 5.02 -5.49
N ALA A 10 -1.81 5.18 -4.70
CA ALA A 10 -2.51 4.08 -4.02
C ALA A 10 -3.80 3.65 -4.72
N GLY A 11 -3.77 3.63 -6.06
CA GLY A 11 -4.80 2.94 -6.84
C GLY A 11 -4.59 1.42 -6.84
N ALA A 12 -5.41 0.68 -7.59
CA ALA A 12 -5.44 -0.79 -7.55
C ALA A 12 -4.04 -1.41 -7.77
N TRP A 13 -3.36 -1.01 -8.85
CA TRP A 13 -2.02 -1.51 -9.18
C TRP A 13 -0.93 -1.04 -8.23
N GLY A 14 -1.00 0.21 -7.75
CA GLY A 14 -0.02 0.75 -6.83
C GLY A 14 -0.07 0.04 -5.47
N THR A 15 -1.28 -0.19 -4.95
CA THR A 15 -1.47 -0.99 -3.75
C THR A 15 -1.06 -2.45 -3.94
N ALA A 16 -1.42 -3.08 -5.07
CA ALA A 16 -1.00 -4.45 -5.34
C ALA A 16 0.54 -4.60 -5.42
N LEU A 17 1.22 -3.65 -6.06
CA LEU A 17 2.69 -3.62 -6.13
C LEU A 17 3.31 -3.40 -4.75
N ALA A 18 2.80 -2.44 -3.98
CA ALA A 18 3.27 -2.17 -2.64
C ALA A 18 3.11 -3.40 -1.73
N ASN A 19 1.98 -4.10 -1.84
CA ASN A 19 1.72 -5.32 -1.08
C ASN A 19 2.71 -6.43 -1.45
N LEU A 20 2.88 -6.72 -2.75
CA LEU A 20 3.83 -7.73 -3.23
C LEU A 20 5.26 -7.46 -2.76
N LEU A 21 5.69 -6.19 -2.73
CA LEU A 21 7.01 -5.82 -2.24
C LEU A 21 7.12 -5.99 -0.73
N ALA A 22 6.08 -5.64 0.03
CA ALA A 22 6.02 -5.86 1.46
C ALA A 22 6.06 -7.35 1.82
N GLU A 23 5.33 -8.21 1.10
CA GLU A 23 5.37 -9.67 1.26
C GLU A 23 6.77 -10.26 1.02
N LYS A 24 7.54 -9.65 0.12
CA LYS A 24 8.95 -10.03 -0.13
C LYS A 24 9.92 -9.52 0.94
N GLY A 25 9.43 -8.85 1.98
CA GLY A 25 10.23 -8.36 3.11
C GLY A 25 10.90 -7.01 2.88
N PHE A 26 10.53 -6.27 1.82
CA PHE A 26 11.03 -4.92 1.62
C PHE A 26 10.30 -3.92 2.53
N HIS A 27 11.01 -2.86 2.93
CA HIS A 27 10.37 -1.73 3.60
C HIS A 27 9.75 -0.82 2.54
N VAL A 28 8.42 -0.70 2.56
CA VAL A 28 7.64 0.00 1.54
C VAL A 28 6.85 1.13 2.17
N ASP A 29 7.03 2.34 1.65
CA ASP A 29 6.17 3.49 1.90
C ASP A 29 5.20 3.64 0.71
N LEU A 30 3.89 3.58 0.97
CA LEU A 30 2.86 3.78 -0.05
C LEU A 30 2.23 5.17 0.13
N TRP A 31 2.35 6.02 -0.89
CA TRP A 31 1.71 7.33 -0.91
C TRP A 31 0.32 7.25 -1.56
N ALA A 32 -0.69 7.70 -0.83
CA ALA A 32 -2.04 7.90 -1.32
C ALA A 32 -2.37 9.40 -1.34
N PHE A 33 -3.15 9.82 -2.33
CA PHE A 33 -3.64 11.20 -2.40
C PHE A 33 -4.87 11.37 -1.49
N GLU A 34 -5.76 10.39 -1.48
CA GLU A 34 -6.98 10.36 -0.70
C GLU A 34 -6.72 9.97 0.76
N ALA A 35 -7.13 10.82 1.71
CA ALA A 35 -6.95 10.56 3.14
C ALA A 35 -7.68 9.30 3.63
N GLU A 36 -8.84 8.99 3.05
CA GLU A 36 -9.64 7.79 3.38
C GLU A 36 -8.88 6.50 3.08
N VAL A 37 -8.13 6.46 1.97
CA VAL A 37 -7.27 5.32 1.63
C VAL A 37 -6.16 5.14 2.65
N CYS A 38 -5.54 6.24 3.10
CA CYS A 38 -4.55 6.18 4.18
C CYS A 38 -5.14 5.59 5.46
N VAL A 39 -6.33 6.06 5.88
CA VAL A 39 -7.02 5.58 7.09
C VAL A 39 -7.33 4.10 6.98
N ASP A 40 -7.94 3.67 5.87
CA ASP A 40 -8.28 2.27 5.64
C ASP A 40 -7.04 1.36 5.71
N ILE A 41 -5.93 1.76 5.07
CA ILE A 41 -4.69 0.98 5.06
C ILE A 41 -4.06 0.95 6.47
N MET A 42 -4.08 2.05 7.21
CA MET A 42 -3.52 2.11 8.56
C MET A 42 -4.31 1.26 9.57
N GLU A 43 -5.63 1.32 9.52
CA GLU A 43 -6.50 0.63 10.49
C GLU A 43 -6.73 -0.84 10.15
N SER A 44 -6.96 -1.13 8.86
CA SER A 44 -7.40 -2.45 8.41
C SER A 44 -6.34 -3.21 7.62
N ARG A 45 -5.20 -2.58 7.29
CA ARG A 45 -4.18 -3.15 6.39
C ARG A 45 -4.79 -3.51 5.04
N GLN A 46 -5.71 -2.69 4.55
CA GLN A 46 -6.43 -2.94 3.31
C GLN A 46 -6.77 -1.61 2.64
N ASN A 47 -6.70 -1.57 1.31
CA ASN A 47 -7.24 -0.47 0.53
C ASN A 47 -8.65 -0.85 0.05
N LYS A 48 -9.68 -0.56 0.85
CA LYS A 48 -11.05 -1.01 0.56
C LYS A 48 -11.62 -0.39 -0.72
N LEU A 49 -11.14 0.80 -1.08
CA LEU A 49 -11.60 1.51 -2.26
C LEU A 49 -11.03 0.92 -3.56
N PHE A 50 -9.72 0.64 -3.59
CA PHE A 50 -9.03 0.27 -4.83
C PHE A 50 -8.55 -1.18 -4.89
N LEU A 51 -8.49 -1.90 -3.76
CA LEU A 51 -8.10 -3.30 -3.69
C LEU A 51 -8.85 -4.04 -2.56
N PRO A 52 -10.19 -4.15 -2.65
CA PRO A 52 -10.99 -4.81 -1.63
C PRO A 52 -10.63 -6.29 -1.50
N ASP A 53 -10.94 -6.84 -0.33
CA ASP A 53 -10.69 -8.23 0.11
C ASP A 53 -9.22 -8.72 0.10
N ILE A 54 -8.26 -7.86 -0.23
CA ILE A 54 -6.81 -8.13 -0.15
C ILE A 54 -6.17 -7.30 0.97
N ARG A 55 -5.28 -7.91 1.74
CA ARG A 55 -4.51 -7.26 2.83
C ARG A 55 -3.02 -7.28 2.53
#